data_AF-A0A929XZJ0-F1
#
_entry.id   AF-A0A929XZJ0-F1
#
_cell.length_a   1.000
_cell.length_b   1.000
_cell.length_c   1.000
_cell.angle_alpha   90.00
_cell.angle_beta   90.00
_cell.angle_gamma   90.00
#
_symmetry.space_group_name_H-M   'P 1'
#
loop_
_entity.id
_entity.type
_entity.pdbx_description
1 polymer ?
#
loop_
_entity_poly.entity_id
_entity_poly.type
_entity_poly.pdbx_seq_one_letter_code
_entity_poly.pdbx_strand_id
1 'polypeptide(L)' 'MKQHIYEFFANLIIEGSFFFKDLAKKYKLGVKKVLKEKGREDLATDSNANIKPEE' A
#
# COMPACT_ATOMS: atom_id res chain seq x y z
N MET A 1 -11.98 9.07 11.90
CA MET A 1 -12.46 8.14 10.84
C MET A 1 -11.59 8.05 9.58
N LYS A 2 -10.78 9.06 9.18
CA LYS A 2 -9.97 8.96 7.93
C LYS A 2 -8.72 8.06 8.04
N GLN A 3 -8.17 7.83 9.24
CA GLN A 3 -6.96 7.01 9.44
C GLN A 3 -7.18 5.52 9.16
N HIS A 4 -8.32 4.96 9.58
CA HIS A 4 -8.63 3.54 9.38
C HIS A 4 -8.63 3.11 7.91
N ILE A 5 -9.05 3.98 6.99
CA ILE A 5 -9.04 3.67 5.56
C ILE A 5 -7.60 3.56 5.04
N TYR A 6 -6.69 4.41 5.51
CA TYR A 6 -5.29 4.36 5.08
C TYR A 6 -4.58 3.11 5.61
N GLU A 7 -4.86 2.72 6.86
CA GLU A 7 -4.36 1.47 7.43
C GLU A 7 -4.94 0.24 6.74
N PHE A 8 -6.23 0.25 6.42
CA PHE A 8 -6.87 -0.84 5.68
C PHE A 8 -6.19 -1.07 4.33
N PHE A 9 -6.04 -0.01 3.53
CA PHE A 9 -5.34 -0.12 2.25
C PHE A 9 -3.85 -0.47 2.40
N ALA A 10 -3.16 0.08 3.42
CA ALA A 10 -1.77 -0.27 3.68
C ALA A 10 -1.61 -1.77 4.01
N ASN A 11 -2.50 -2.33 4.83
CA ASN A 11 -2.48 -3.76 5.15
C ASN A 11 -2.79 -4.62 3.91
N LEU A 12 -3.79 -4.26 3.09
CA LEU A 12 -4.07 -4.97 1.84
C LEU A 12 -2.89 -4.97 0.87
N ILE A 13 -2.14 -3.86 0.81
CA ILE A 13 -0.92 -3.76 0.01
C ILE A 13 0.20 -4.63 0.59
N ILE A 14 0.34 -4.69 1.91
CA ILE A 14 1.31 -5.56 2.58
C ILE A 14 0.97 -7.04 2.37
N GLU A 15 -0.30 -7.40 2.37
CA GLU A 15 -0.78 -8.76 2.07
C GLU A 15 -0.66 -9.12 0.58
N GLY A 16 -0.35 -8.16 -0.29
CA GLY A 16 -0.30 -8.39 -1.75
C GLY A 16 -1.68 -8.54 -2.41
N SER A 17 -2.76 -8.36 -1.65
CA SER A 17 -4.15 -8.41 -2.12
C SER A 17 -4.58 -7.11 -2.84
N PHE A 18 -3.80 -6.04 -2.73
CA PHE A 18 -4.07 -4.75 -3.37
C PHE A 18 -2.78 -4.06 -3.79
N PHE A 19 -2.82 -3.25 -4.85
CA PHE A 19 -1.65 -2.50 -5.31
C PHE A 19 -1.78 -1.01 -5.04
N PHE A 20 -0.66 -0.39 -4.67
CA PHE A 20 -0.62 1.05 -4.45
C PHE A 20 -0.97 1.86 -5.72
N LYS A 21 -0.73 1.31 -6.92
CA LYS A 21 -1.10 1.93 -8.21
C LYS A 21 -2.61 2.10 -8.39
N ASP A 22 -3.40 1.13 -7.92
CA ASP A 22 -4.85 1.10 -8.03
C ASP A 22 -5.54 2.01 -7.00
N LEU A 23 -4.74 2.53 -6.07
CA LEU A 23 -5.21 3.43 -5.05
C LEU A 23 -5.51 4.83 -5.62
N ALA A 24 -6.69 5.37 -5.34
CA ALA A 24 -7.04 6.70 -5.82
C ALA A 24 -6.08 7.78 -5.28
N LYS A 25 -5.75 8.78 -6.10
CA LYS A 25 -4.77 9.84 -5.77
C LYS A 25 -5.01 10.51 -4.42
N LYS A 26 -6.28 10.67 -4.01
CA LYS A 26 -6.64 11.25 -2.70
C LYS A 26 -6.21 10.41 -1.51
N TYR A 27 -6.11 9.09 -1.67
CA TYR A 27 -5.68 8.17 -0.61
C TYR A 27 -4.17 7.87 -0.67
N LYS A 28 -3.51 8.05 -1.83
CA LYS A 28 -2.09 7.69 -2.01
C LYS A 28 -1.19 8.35 -0.98
N LEU A 29 -1.43 9.63 -0.71
CA LEU A 29 -0.68 10.41 0.27
C LEU A 29 -0.85 9.89 1.71
N GLY A 30 -2.06 9.47 2.08
CA GLY A 30 -2.34 8.91 3.40
C GLY A 30 -1.77 7.50 3.56
N VAL A 31 -2.02 6.63 2.59
CA VAL A 31 -1.49 5.24 2.58
C VAL A 31 0.03 5.23 2.55
N LYS A 32 0.67 6.12 1.78
CA LYS A 32 2.14 6.26 1.75
C LYS A 32 2.70 6.63 3.12
N LYS A 33 2.04 7.52 3.86
CA LYS A 33 2.44 7.85 5.24
C LYS A 33 2.35 6.64 6.15
N VAL A 34 1.23 5.91 6.12
CA VAL A 34 1.05 4.71 6.95
C VAL A 34 2.06 3.61 6.59
N LEU A 35 2.32 3.38 5.31
CA LEU A 35 3.33 2.42 4.85
C LEU A 35 4.73 2.82 5.33
N LYS A 36 5.05 4.11 5.29
CA LYS A 36 6.32 4.64 5.83
C LYS A 36 6.42 4.45 7.36
N GLU A 37 5.34 4.72 8.11
CA GLU A 37 5.30 4.46 9.56
C GLU A 37 5.46 2.97 9.90
N LYS A 38 4.96 2.07 9.03
CA LYS A 38 5.16 0.62 9.15
C LYS A 38 6.51 0.12 8.63
N GLY A 39 7.38 1.01 8.13
CA GLY A 39 8.68 0.64 7.55
C GLY A 39 8.59 -0.11 6.21
N ARG A 40 7.44 -0.06 5.53
CA ARG A 40 7.17 -0.69 4.23
C ARG A 40 7.05 0.37 3.13
N GLU A 41 7.93 1.37 3.17
CA GLU A 41 7.99 2.41 2.13
C GLU A 41 8.28 1.84 0.73
N ASP A 42 8.95 0.69 0.67
CA ASP A 42 9.19 -0.09 -0.55
C ASP A 42 7.89 -0.44 -1.29
N LEU A 43 6.79 -0.67 -0.57
CA LEU A 43 5.48 -0.99 -1.12
C LEU A 43 4.69 0.26 -1.54
N ALA A 44 5.13 1.46 -1.19
CA ALA A 44 4.50 2.72 -1.58
C ALA A 44 4.97 3.17 -2.98
N THR A 45 5.14 2.22 -3.88
CA THR A 45 5.60 2.39 -5.25
C THR A 45 4.48 2.04 -6.22
N ASP A 46 4.36 2.81 -7.29
CA ASP A 46 3.48 2.49 -8.42
C ASP A 46 4.03 1.32 -9.27
N SER A 47 5.27 0.89 -9.01
CA SER A 47 5.87 -0.25 -9.66
C SER A 47 5.28 -1.54 -9.12
N ASN A 48 4.73 -2.35 -10.04
CA ASN A 48 4.34 -3.73 -9.78
C ASN A 48 5.63 -4.51 -9.47
N ALA A 49 6.10 -4.50 -8.22
CA ALA A 49 7.00 -5.53 -7.75
C ALA A 49 6.18 -6.81 -7.85
N ASN A 50 6.33 -7.47 -9.00
CA ASN A 50 5.74 -8.74 -9.33
C ASN A 50 6.36 -9.72 -8.33
N ILE A 51 5.78 -9.81 -7.13
CA ILE A 51 6.03 -10.90 -6.21
C ILE A 51 5.39 -12.09 -6.93
N LYS A 52 6.17 -12.67 -7.84
CA LYS A 52 5.86 -13.97 -8.40
C LYS A 52 5.61 -14.86 -7.17
N PRO A 53 4.45 -15.51 -7.04
CA PRO A 53 4.36 -16.59 -6.10
C PRO A 53 5.45 -17.58 -6.54
N GLU A 54 6.44 -17.78 -5.68
CA GLU A 54 7.42 -18.83 -5.88
C GLU A 54 6.63 -20.14 -5.80
N GLU A 55 6.67 -20.89 -6.91
CA GLU A 55 5.89 -22.10 -7.19
C GLU A 55 6.30 -23.28 -6.30
#